data_AF-A0A1C4G9U6-F1
#
_entry.id   AF-A0A1C4G9U6-F1
#
_cell.length_a   1.000
_cell.length_b   1.000
_cell.length_c   1.000
_cell.angle_alpha   90.00
_cell.angle_beta   90.00
_cell.angle_gamma   90.00
#
_symmetry.space_group_name_H-M   'P 1'
#
loop_
_entity.id
_entity.type
_entity.pdbx_description
1 polymer ?
#
loop_
_entity_poly.entity_id
_entity_poly.type
_entity_poly.pdbx_seq_one_letter_code
_entity_poly.pdbx_strand_id
1 'polypeptide(L)'
;MKKEEVPSEVMYNHIRLWQQSGQSQKSYCQQAGITYHVFHYWYHKYRHGQPNSNSFIQLSPSSVTSSAFAACYLSNGVRIVLHQPVHADYLKTLAG
;
A
#
# COMPACT_ATOMS: atom_id res chain seq x y z
N MET A 1 -2.76 -45.73 9.76
CA MET A 1 -2.86 -44.39 10.35
C MET A 1 -3.77 -43.55 9.46
N LYS A 2 -4.97 -43.17 9.92
CA LYS A 2 -5.83 -42.28 9.14
C LYS A 2 -5.16 -40.91 9.09
N LYS A 3 -4.98 -40.36 7.90
CA LYS A 3 -4.41 -39.02 7.69
C LYS A 3 -5.50 -38.04 8.12
N GLU A 4 -5.49 -37.63 9.39
CA GLU A 4 -6.39 -36.58 9.87
C GLU A 4 -6.06 -35.31 9.10
N GLU A 5 -6.95 -34.98 8.17
CA GLU A 5 -6.81 -33.82 7.32
C GLU A 5 -7.08 -32.59 8.20
N VAL A 6 -6.03 -31.82 8.48
CA VAL A 6 -6.15 -30.59 9.26
C VAL A 6 -7.10 -29.66 8.51
N PRO A 7 -8.23 -29.24 9.11
CA PRO A 7 -9.18 -28.37 8.44
C PRO A 7 -8.51 -27.07 8.01
N SER A 8 -8.80 -26.61 6.78
CA SER A 8 -8.22 -25.39 6.21
C SER A 8 -8.37 -24.17 7.14
N GLU A 9 -9.52 -24.05 7.81
CA GLU A 9 -9.82 -22.93 8.71
C GLU A 9 -8.89 -22.90 9.93
N VAL A 10 -8.56 -24.07 10.49
CA VAL A 10 -7.66 -24.18 11.65
C VAL A 10 -6.27 -23.66 11.28
N MET A 11 -5.77 -24.07 10.11
CA MET A 11 -4.46 -23.63 9.67
C MET A 11 -4.45 -22.15 9.27
N TYR A 12 -5.52 -21.64 8.68
CA TYR A 12 -5.66 -20.21 8.39
C TYR A 12 -5.70 -19.36 9.66
N ASN A 13 -6.32 -19.86 10.73
CA ASN A 13 -6.26 -19.20 12.04
C ASN A 13 -4.83 -19.13 12.56
N HIS A 14 -4.06 -20.23 12.47
CA HIS A 14 -2.64 -20.20 12.85
C HIS A 14 -1.81 -19.23 12.01
N ILE A 15 -2.10 -19.07 10.72
CA ILE A 15 -1.43 -18.09 9.86
C ILE A 15 -1.73 -16.66 10.32
N ARG A 16 -2.98 -16.34 10.68
CA ARG A 16 -3.37 -15.02 11.21
C ARG A 16 -2.68 -14.73 12.54
N LEU A 17 -2.66 -15.70 13.46
CA LEU A 17 -1.97 -15.58 14.75
C LEU A 17 -0.46 -15.39 14.56
N TRP A 18 0.16 -16.12 13.64
CA TRP A 18 1.56 -15.94 13.29
C TRP A 18 1.83 -14.51 12.75
N GLN A 19 1.01 -14.02 11.83
CA GLN A 19 1.15 -12.67 11.27
C GLN A 19 1.07 -11.58 12.35
N GLN A 20 0.20 -11.75 13.36
CA GLN A 20 0.08 -10.83 14.50
C GLN A 20 1.26 -10.95 15.48
N SER A 21 1.85 -12.13 15.60
CA SER A 21 2.94 -12.39 16.56
C SER A 21 4.26 -11.69 16.22
N GLY A 22 4.48 -11.30 14.95
CA GLY A 22 5.75 -10.74 14.48
C GLY A 22 6.94 -11.72 14.52
N GLN A 23 6.73 -12.99 14.86
CA GLN A 23 7.79 -13.98 14.94
C GLN A 23 8.18 -14.54 13.57
N SER A 24 9.33 -15.21 13.48
CA SER A 24 9.63 -16.04 12.32
C SER A 24 8.69 -17.25 12.26
N GLN A 25 8.38 -17.74 11.05
CA GLN A 25 7.52 -18.92 10.87
C GLN A 25 8.05 -20.14 11.63
N LYS A 26 9.38 -20.31 11.65
CA LYS A 26 10.04 -21.42 12.34
C LYS A 26 9.86 -21.34 13.86
N SER A 27 10.05 -20.15 14.45
CA SER A 27 9.84 -19.91 15.88
C SER A 27 8.38 -20.17 16.27
N TYR A 28 7.45 -19.63 15.50
CA TYR A 28 6.01 -19.83 15.74
C TYR A 28 5.60 -21.30 15.65
N CYS A 29 6.08 -22.01 14.62
CA CYS A 29 5.79 -23.45 14.46
C CYS A 29 6.31 -24.28 15.63
N GLN A 30 7.52 -23.95 16.15
CA GLN A 30 8.08 -24.61 17.33
C GLN A 30 7.24 -24.37 18.59
N GLN A 31 6.79 -23.14 18.81
CA GLN A 31 5.97 -22.79 19.98
C GLN A 31 4.55 -23.36 19.90
N ALA A 32 3.94 -23.35 18.71
CA ALA A 32 2.57 -23.82 18.49
C ALA A 32 2.47 -25.35 18.28
N GLY A 33 3.61 -26.07 18.27
CA GLY A 33 3.63 -27.52 18.02
C GLY A 33 3.23 -27.91 16.60
N ILE A 34 3.38 -27.01 15.63
CA ILE A 34 2.99 -27.23 14.24
C ILE A 34 4.21 -27.64 13.42
N THR A 35 4.06 -28.68 12.61
CA THR A 35 5.12 -29.09 11.70
C THR A 35 5.38 -28.03 10.63
N TYR A 36 6.61 -27.53 10.57
CA TYR A 36 7.00 -26.40 9.70
C TYR A 36 6.61 -26.58 8.23
N HIS A 37 6.83 -27.77 7.64
CA HIS A 37 6.51 -28.01 6.24
C HIS A 37 5.00 -27.99 5.96
N VAL A 38 4.18 -28.41 6.93
CA VAL A 38 2.71 -28.36 6.83
C VAL A 38 2.26 -26.91 6.88
N PHE A 39 2.76 -26.14 7.85
CA PHE A 39 2.48 -24.71 7.96
C PHE A 39 2.87 -23.95 6.68
N HIS A 40 4.06 -24.23 6.15
CA HIS A 40 4.57 -23.59 4.94
C HIS A 40 3.69 -23.89 3.72
N TYR A 41 3.27 -25.16 3.52
CA TYR A 41 2.33 -25.54 2.46
C TYR A 41 1.04 -24.72 2.53
N TRP A 42 0.44 -24.64 3.72
CA TRP A 42 -0.81 -23.89 3.91
C TRP A 42 -0.61 -22.38 3.81
N TYR A 43 0.54 -21.85 4.19
CA TYR A 43 0.89 -20.44 4.00
C TYR A 43 0.93 -20.08 2.51
N HIS A 44 1.56 -20.91 1.66
CA HIS A 44 1.54 -20.71 0.22
C HIS A 44 0.11 -20.73 -0.32
N LYS A 45 -0.69 -21.73 0.05
CA LYS A 45 -2.09 -21.83 -0.34
C LYS A 45 -2.92 -20.61 0.10
N TYR A 46 -2.73 -20.14 1.33
CA TYR A 46 -3.36 -18.95 1.88
C TYR A 46 -2.98 -17.70 1.09
N ARG A 47 -1.70 -17.53 0.73
CA ARG A 47 -1.20 -16.37 -0.01
C ARG A 47 -1.69 -16.33 -1.46
N HIS A 48 -1.79 -17.48 -2.13
CA HIS A 48 -2.32 -17.57 -3.50
C HIS A 48 -3.83 -17.36 -3.60
N GLY A 49 -4.58 -17.63 -2.53
CA GLY A 49 -6.02 -17.38 -2.47
C GLY A 49 -6.38 -15.92 -2.14
N GLN A 50 -5.42 -15.10 -1.70
CA GLN A 50 -5.62 -13.68 -1.48
C GLN A 50 -5.29 -12.91 -2.77
N PRO A 51 -6.03 -11.83 -3.11
CA PRO A 51 -5.64 -10.94 -4.19
C PRO A 51 -4.21 -10.48 -3.93
N ASN A 52 -3.32 -10.74 -4.88
CA ASN A 52 -1.87 -10.54 -4.77
C ASN A 52 -1.55 -9.17 -4.14
N SER A 53 -1.22 -9.14 -2.85
CA SER A 53 -0.79 -7.91 -2.17
C SER A 53 0.66 -7.52 -2.49
N ASN A 54 1.36 -8.35 -3.27
CA ASN A 54 2.77 -8.18 -3.63
C ASN A 54 2.99 -7.92 -5.13
N SER A 55 1.92 -7.68 -5.90
CA SER A 55 2.08 -7.08 -7.23
C SER A 55 2.17 -5.57 -7.09
N PHE A 56 2.97 -4.93 -7.94
CA PHE A 56 2.98 -3.48 -8.07
C PHE A 56 1.55 -2.95 -8.13
N ILE A 57 1.19 -2.11 -7.16
CA ILE A 57 -0.11 -1.46 -7.14
C ILE A 57 -0.03 -0.35 -8.18
N GLN A 58 -0.86 -0.42 -9.21
CA GLN A 58 -0.99 0.67 -10.17
C GLN A 58 -1.54 1.89 -9.42
N LEU A 59 -0.67 2.86 -9.17
CA LEU A 59 -1.09 4.18 -8.75
C LEU A 59 -1.64 4.88 -9.99
N SER A 60 -2.97 4.87 -10.14
CA SER A 60 -3.62 5.81 -11.03
C SER A 60 -3.29 7.20 -10.49
N PRO A 61 -2.54 8.05 -11.20
CA PRO A 61 -2.44 9.44 -10.77
C PRO A 61 -3.88 9.92 -10.69
N SER A 62 -4.34 10.31 -9.49
CA SER A 62 -5.50 11.18 -9.38
C SER A 62 -5.18 12.28 -10.37
N SER A 63 -6.01 12.44 -11.41
CA SER A 63 -5.79 13.48 -12.39
C SER A 63 -5.82 14.79 -11.62
N VAL A 64 -4.66 15.23 -11.14
CA VAL A 64 -4.41 16.58 -10.72
C VAL A 64 -4.43 17.29 -12.05
N THR A 65 -5.64 17.54 -12.54
CA THR A 65 -5.89 18.68 -13.38
C THR A 65 -5.38 19.84 -12.56
N SER A 66 -4.09 20.13 -12.67
CA SER A 66 -3.51 21.42 -12.36
C SER A 66 -4.07 22.39 -13.39
N SER A 67 -5.40 22.55 -13.42
CA SER A 67 -6.04 23.64 -14.12
C SER A 67 -5.44 24.87 -13.49
N ALA A 68 -4.72 25.65 -14.29
CA ALA A 68 -4.20 26.92 -13.85
C ALA A 68 -5.34 27.69 -13.18
N PHE A 69 -5.14 28.07 -11.92
CA PHE A 69 -6.04 28.95 -11.20
C PHE A 69 -6.15 30.29 -11.94
N ALA A 70 -5.01 30.84 -12.39
CA ALA A 70 -4.97 32.06 -13.19
C ALA A 70 -3.64 32.17 -13.96
N ALA A 71 -3.62 33.04 -14.97
CA ALA A 71 -2.39 33.45 -15.65
C ALA A 71 -2.30 34.98 -15.67
N CYS A 72 -1.12 35.51 -15.33
CA CYS A 72 -0.82 36.93 -15.34
C CYS A 72 0.18 37.24 -16.45
N TYR A 73 -0.04 38.32 -17.19
CA TYR A 73 0.86 38.83 -18.23
C TYR A 73 1.42 40.17 -17.78
N LEU A 74 2.74 40.26 -17.67
CA LEU A 74 3.44 41.49 -17.31
C LEU A 74 3.84 42.29 -18.55
N SER A 75 4.07 43.59 -18.39
CA SER A 75 4.45 44.52 -19.46
C SER A 75 5.78 44.16 -20.15
N ASN A 76 6.65 43.42 -19.47
CA ASN A 76 7.90 42.88 -20.00
C ASN A 76 7.73 41.57 -20.79
N GLY A 77 6.50 41.12 -21.02
CA GLY A 77 6.19 39.88 -21.74
C GLY A 77 6.30 38.61 -20.90
N VAL A 78 6.59 38.71 -19.60
CA VAL A 78 6.62 37.56 -18.69
C VAL A 78 5.20 37.05 -18.43
N ARG A 79 5.02 35.73 -18.51
CA ARG A 79 3.78 35.03 -18.20
C ARG A 79 3.94 34.23 -16.92
N ILE A 80 3.16 34.54 -15.89
CA ILE A 80 3.12 33.81 -14.63
C ILE A 80 1.87 32.95 -14.59
N VAL A 81 2.01 31.66 -14.33
CA VAL A 81 0.89 30.71 -14.18
C VAL A 81 0.76 30.33 -12.71
N LEU A 82 -0.44 30.52 -12.18
CA LEU A 82 -0.77 30.22 -10.79
C LEU A 82 -1.57 28.94 -10.76
N HIS A 83 -1.14 27.95 -9.97
CA HIS A 83 -1.84 26.68 -9.80
C HIS A 83 -2.69 26.62 -8.52
N GLN A 84 -2.71 27.72 -7.76
CA GLN A 84 -3.51 27.88 -6.54
C GLN A 84 -3.91 29.36 -6.37
N PRO A 85 -4.96 29.65 -5.57
CA PRO A 85 -5.28 31.01 -5.16
C PRO A 85 -4.12 31.67 -4.42
N VAL A 86 -3.83 32.93 -4.75
CA VAL A 86 -2.79 33.74 -4.12
C VAL A 86 -3.34 35.10 -3.72
N HIS A 87 -2.82 35.67 -2.64
CA HIS A 87 -3.25 36.98 -2.15
C HIS A 87 -2.71 38.10 -3.06
N ALA A 88 -3.48 39.20 -3.19
CA ALA A 88 -3.10 40.32 -4.05
C ALA A 88 -1.76 40.96 -3.66
N ASP A 89 -1.40 40.95 -2.37
CA ASP A 89 -0.15 41.54 -1.89
C ASP A 89 1.08 40.76 -2.36
N TYR A 90 0.97 39.44 -2.49
CA TYR A 90 2.03 38.60 -3.06
C TYR A 90 2.22 38.87 -4.57
N LEU A 91 1.15 39.21 -5.29
CA LEU A 91 1.27 39.59 -6.70
C LEU A 91 2.02 40.92 -6.87
N LYS A 92 1.87 41.86 -5.93
CA LYS A 92 2.58 43.14 -5.95
C LYS A 92 4.09 42.95 -5.76
N THR A 93 4.52 42.01 -4.92
CA THR A 93 5.97 41.74 -4.73
C THR A 93 6.63 41.12 -5.96
N LEU A 94 5.86 40.44 -6.82
CA LEU A 94 6.34 39.87 -8.08
C LEU A 94 6.39 40.89 -9.23
N ALA A 95 5.58 41.95 -9.14
CA ALA A 95 5.42 42.92 -10.23
C ALA A 95 6.45 44.06 -10.22
N GLY A 96 7.14 44.30 -9.09
CA GLY A 96 8.18 45.34 -8.98
C GLY A 96 7.61 46.75 -8.93
#